data_AF-A0A7J9CUU9-F1
#
_entry.id   AF-A0A7J9CUU9-F1
#
_cell.length_a   1.000
_cell.length_b   1.000
_cell.length_c   1.000
_cell.angle_alpha   90.00
_cell.angle_beta   90.00
_cell.angle_gamma   90.00
#
_symmetry.space_group_name_H-M   'P 1'
#
loop_
_entity.id
_entity.type
_entity.pdbx_description
1 polymer ?
#
loop_
_entity_poly.entity_id
_entity_poly.type
_entity_poly.pdbx_seq_one_letter_code
_entity_poly.pdbx_strand_id
1 'polypeptide(L)'
;MSRKKIKLAYITNDSARKTTYKKRTKGLVKKVRELTTLFGIEAFAIIYSPDFGSQPEFWKLREENCRKELKKVMLESLSGEGILQSLNSMDLNELGRLVKQNLTDIDDRVRVLTQASRY
;
A
#
# COMPACT_ATOMS: atom_id res chain seq x y z
N MET A 1 -34.70 -2.18 -2.07
CA MET A 1 -34.67 -0.85 -2.73
C MET A 1 -34.20 -1.02 -4.17
N SER A 2 -35.06 -0.74 -5.16
CA SER A 2 -34.71 -0.85 -6.57
C SER A 2 -33.66 0.19 -6.96
N ARG A 3 -32.54 -0.28 -7.53
CA ARG A 3 -31.42 0.58 -7.91
C ARG A 3 -31.78 1.34 -9.19
N LYS A 4 -31.98 2.65 -9.09
CA LYS A 4 -32.21 3.51 -10.26
C LYS A 4 -30.91 3.62 -11.08
N LYS A 5 -31.00 3.42 -12.40
CA LYS A 5 -29.87 3.64 -13.32
C LYS A 5 -29.45 5.11 -13.27
N ILE A 6 -28.15 5.35 -13.14
CA ILE A 6 -27.57 6.69 -12.98
C ILE A 6 -26.90 7.12 -14.28
N LYS A 7 -26.98 8.41 -14.61
CA LYS A 7 -26.23 9.00 -15.73
C LYS A 7 -24.74 9.09 -15.37
N LEU A 8 -23.85 8.78 -16.31
CA LEU A 8 -22.41 8.91 -16.14
C LEU A 8 -21.98 10.36 -16.39
N ALA A 9 -22.30 11.23 -15.44
CA ALA A 9 -21.96 12.65 -15.46
C ALA A 9 -21.52 13.10 -14.06
N TYR A 10 -20.97 14.31 -13.95
CA TYR A 10 -20.60 14.90 -12.68
C TYR A 10 -21.81 15.05 -11.76
N ILE A 11 -21.67 14.64 -10.49
CA ILE A 11 -22.74 14.74 -9.49
C ILE A 11 -22.67 16.12 -8.85
N THR A 12 -23.57 17.02 -9.20
CA THR A 12 -23.57 18.39 -8.68
C THR A 12 -23.83 18.46 -7.18
N ASN A 13 -24.70 17.60 -6.63
CA ASN A 13 -24.97 17.55 -5.19
C ASN A 13 -23.76 16.98 -4.42
N ASP A 14 -23.13 17.82 -3.60
CA ASP A 14 -21.92 17.50 -2.84
C ASP A 14 -22.07 16.33 -1.87
N SER A 15 -23.19 16.26 -1.13
CA SER A 15 -23.43 15.17 -0.17
C SER A 15 -23.61 13.82 -0.89
N ALA A 16 -24.35 13.83 -2.00
CA ALA A 16 -24.52 12.67 -2.85
C ALA A 16 -23.21 12.27 -3.54
N ARG A 17 -22.40 13.26 -3.99
CA ARG A 17 -21.09 13.06 -4.60
C ARG A 17 -20.12 12.43 -3.60
N LYS A 18 -19.99 12.96 -2.39
CA LYS A 18 -19.14 12.43 -1.30
C LYS A 18 -19.51 11.00 -0.92
N THR A 19 -20.81 10.72 -0.75
CA THR A 19 -21.29 9.37 -0.42
C THR A 19 -21.01 8.39 -1.57
N THR A 20 -21.22 8.82 -2.81
CA THR A 20 -20.97 8.00 -4.00
C THR A 20 -19.49 7.73 -4.19
N TYR A 21 -18.64 8.74 -4.00
CA TYR A 21 -17.17 8.63 -4.02
C TYR A 21 -16.72 7.52 -3.07
N LYS A 22 -17.05 7.62 -1.77
CA LYS A 22 -16.66 6.61 -0.77
C LYS A 22 -17.12 5.20 -1.14
N LYS A 23 -18.38 5.04 -1.57
CA LYS A 23 -18.94 3.72 -1.93
C LYS A 23 -18.29 3.13 -3.18
N ARG A 24 -18.08 3.94 -4.23
CA ARG A 24 -17.51 3.48 -5.51
C ARG A 24 -16.02 3.23 -5.40
N THR A 25 -15.27 4.07 -4.69
CA THR A 25 -13.85 3.86 -4.41
C THR A 25 -13.62 2.53 -3.68
N LYS A 26 -14.39 2.25 -2.63
CA LYS A 26 -14.34 0.96 -1.93
C LYS A 26 -14.64 -0.23 -2.86
N GLY A 27 -15.65 -0.09 -3.72
CA GLY A 27 -16.00 -1.11 -4.72
C GLY A 27 -14.91 -1.36 -5.76
N LEU A 28 -14.30 -0.28 -6.26
CA LEU A 28 -13.22 -0.33 -7.25
C LEU A 28 -11.99 -1.05 -6.67
N VAL A 29 -11.58 -0.70 -5.45
CA VAL A 29 -10.45 -1.34 -4.76
C VAL A 29 -10.70 -2.83 -4.55
N LYS A 30 -11.93 -3.21 -4.18
CA LYS A 30 -12.31 -4.61 -4.05
C LYS A 30 -12.13 -5.36 -5.37
N LYS A 31 -12.55 -4.75 -6.49
CA LYS A 31 -12.44 -5.34 -7.82
C LYS A 31 -10.99 -5.49 -8.27
N VAL A 32 -10.13 -4.49 -8.01
CA VAL A 32 -8.69 -4.60 -8.28
C VAL A 32 -8.10 -5.77 -7.50
N ARG A 33 -8.41 -5.92 -6.21
CA ARG A 33 -7.94 -7.07 -5.42
C ARG A 33 -8.42 -8.41 -5.96
N GLU A 34 -9.70 -8.53 -6.30
CA GLU A 34 -10.26 -9.74 -6.90
C GLU A 34 -9.51 -10.10 -8.20
N LEU A 35 -9.22 -9.12 -9.07
CA LEU A 35 -8.47 -9.34 -10.31
C LEU A 35 -7.03 -9.80 -10.04
N THR A 36 -6.31 -9.13 -9.14
CA THR A 36 -4.93 -9.49 -8.81
C THR A 36 -4.86 -10.90 -8.19
N THR A 37 -5.85 -11.27 -7.37
CA THR A 37 -5.90 -12.61 -6.75
C THR A 37 -6.28 -13.70 -7.75
N LEU A 38 -7.29 -13.47 -8.61
CA LEU A 38 -7.80 -14.50 -9.52
C LEU A 38 -6.86 -14.78 -10.70
N PHE A 39 -6.19 -13.74 -11.20
CA PHE A 39 -5.36 -13.84 -12.40
C PHE A 39 -3.86 -13.79 -12.09
N GLY A 40 -3.47 -13.60 -10.83
CA GLY A 40 -2.06 -13.50 -10.44
C GLY A 40 -1.33 -12.30 -11.05
N ILE A 41 -2.08 -11.30 -11.53
CA ILE A 41 -1.53 -10.10 -12.16
C ILE A 41 -1.19 -9.04 -11.13
N GLU A 42 -0.16 -8.24 -11.39
CA GLU A 42 0.13 -7.05 -10.62
C GLU A 42 -0.67 -5.85 -11.16
N ALA A 43 -1.44 -5.17 -10.30
CA ALA A 43 -2.23 -4.01 -10.68
C ALA A 43 -2.29 -2.98 -9.56
N PHE A 44 -2.35 -1.69 -9.89
CA PHE A 44 -2.55 -0.62 -8.93
C PHE A 44 -3.58 0.40 -9.44
N ALA A 45 -4.18 1.16 -8.53
CA ALA A 45 -5.13 2.22 -8.84
C ALA A 45 -4.75 3.51 -8.11
N ILE A 46 -4.76 4.62 -8.85
CA ILE A 46 -4.56 5.98 -8.30
C ILE A 46 -5.91 6.68 -8.33
N ILE A 47 -6.37 7.13 -7.17
CA ILE A 47 -7.67 7.80 -7.00
C ILE A 47 -7.40 9.12 -6.30
N TYR A 48 -7.69 10.21 -6.99
CA TYR A 48 -7.53 11.57 -6.49
C TYR A 48 -8.88 12.26 -6.42
N SER A 49 -9.10 13.01 -5.34
CA SER A 49 -10.28 13.84 -5.17
C SER A 49 -9.88 15.10 -4.42
N PRO A 50 -9.88 16.28 -5.07
CA PRO A 50 -9.49 17.53 -4.43
C PRO A 50 -10.44 17.93 -3.29
N ASP A 51 -11.73 17.56 -3.41
CA ASP A 51 -12.78 17.98 -2.48
C ASP A 51 -12.98 16.99 -1.30
N PHE A 52 -12.57 15.73 -1.48
CA PHE A 52 -12.93 14.64 -0.55
C PHE A 52 -11.76 13.78 -0.08
N GLY A 53 -10.56 13.99 -0.62
CA GLY A 53 -9.35 13.27 -0.23
C GLY A 53 -8.35 14.21 0.43
N SER A 54 -7.98 13.94 1.69
CA SER A 54 -6.88 14.65 2.36
C SER A 54 -5.49 14.20 1.88
N GLN A 55 -5.40 13.11 1.10
CA GLN A 55 -4.23 12.65 0.36
C GLN A 55 -4.70 11.65 -0.71
N PRO A 56 -3.90 11.35 -1.76
CA PRO A 56 -4.14 10.17 -2.59
C PRO A 56 -4.24 8.94 -1.66
N GLU A 57 -5.39 8.28 -1.61
CA GLU A 57 -5.53 7.04 -0.83
C GLU A 57 -4.71 5.96 -1.54
N PHE A 58 -3.44 5.82 -1.14
CA PHE A 58 -2.57 4.74 -1.58
C PHE A 58 -3.05 3.43 -0.95
N TRP A 59 -3.72 2.58 -1.73
CA TRP A 59 -4.20 1.30 -1.23
C TRP A 59 -3.04 0.34 -0.98
N LYS A 60 -3.09 -0.37 0.16
CA LYS A 60 -2.09 -1.28 0.75
C LYS A 60 -1.47 -2.37 -0.15
N LEU A 61 -1.91 -2.49 -1.41
CA LEU A 61 -1.22 -3.34 -2.38
C LEU A 61 0.10 -2.70 -2.84
N ARG A 62 0.16 -1.35 -2.87
CA ARG A 62 1.44 -0.64 -3.01
C ARG A 62 2.34 -0.93 -1.83
N GLU A 63 1.84 -0.93 -0.60
CA GLU A 63 2.67 -1.20 0.58
C GLU A 63 3.20 -2.65 0.57
N GLU A 64 2.40 -3.62 0.14
CA GLU A 64 2.83 -5.02 0.03
C GLU A 64 3.78 -5.28 -1.15
N ASN A 65 3.47 -4.73 -2.32
CA ASN A 65 4.31 -4.90 -3.51
C ASN A 65 5.56 -4.03 -3.41
N CYS A 66 5.46 -2.77 -2.98
CA CYS A 66 6.61 -1.93 -2.69
C CYS A 66 7.45 -2.55 -1.57
N ARG A 67 6.86 -3.14 -0.52
CA ARG A 67 7.65 -3.89 0.47
C ARG A 67 8.37 -5.10 -0.14
N LYS A 68 7.74 -5.84 -1.06
CA LYS A 68 8.36 -6.99 -1.73
C LYS A 68 9.48 -6.54 -2.68
N GLU A 69 9.24 -5.54 -3.49
CA GLU A 69 10.22 -4.93 -4.40
C GLU A 69 11.37 -4.27 -3.61
N LEU A 70 11.07 -3.53 -2.54
CA LEU A 70 12.09 -2.96 -1.65
C LEU A 70 12.94 -4.05 -0.97
N LYS A 71 12.32 -5.13 -0.49
CA LYS A 71 13.07 -6.27 0.06
C LYS A 71 13.97 -6.92 -0.99
N LYS A 72 13.47 -7.06 -2.22
CA LYS A 72 14.23 -7.61 -3.34
C LYS A 72 15.41 -6.70 -3.72
N VAL A 73 15.17 -5.41 -3.91
CA VAL A 73 16.20 -4.39 -4.18
C VAL A 73 17.24 -4.34 -3.07
N MET A 74 16.85 -4.42 -1.79
CA MET A 74 17.79 -4.50 -0.68
C MET A 74 18.69 -5.74 -0.77
N LEU A 75 18.12 -6.89 -1.12
CA LEU A 75 18.85 -8.16 -1.21
C LEU A 75 19.83 -8.17 -2.39
N GLU A 76 19.42 -7.61 -3.52
CA GLU A 76 20.26 -7.38 -4.71
C GLU A 76 21.38 -6.34 -4.44
N SER A 77 21.10 -5.31 -3.63
CA SER A 77 22.11 -4.32 -3.22
C SER A 77 23.14 -4.92 -2.26
N LEU A 78 22.71 -5.75 -1.31
CA LEU A 78 23.58 -6.44 -0.35
C LEU A 78 24.46 -7.51 -1.01
N SER A 79 24.02 -8.06 -2.15
CA SER A 79 24.80 -8.98 -2.98
C SER A 79 25.76 -8.27 -3.95
N GLY A 80 25.77 -6.93 -3.97
CA GLY A 80 26.69 -6.13 -4.77
C GLY A 80 26.21 -5.82 -6.19
N GLU A 81 24.96 -6.15 -6.54
CA GLU A 81 24.42 -6.01 -7.91
C GLU A 81 23.44 -4.82 -8.08
N GLY A 82 22.98 -4.15 -7.01
CA GLY A 82 21.92 -3.13 -7.08
C GLY A 82 22.37 -1.66 -7.01
N ILE A 83 22.00 -0.85 -8.02
CA ILE A 83 22.10 0.63 -7.98
C ILE A 83 20.73 1.21 -7.56
N LEU A 84 20.68 1.97 -6.46
CA LEU A 84 19.48 2.62 -5.88
C LEU A 84 18.89 3.78 -6.71
N GLN A 85 19.14 3.82 -8.02
CA GLN A 85 18.75 4.94 -8.88
C GLN A 85 17.25 5.01 -9.20
N SER A 86 16.48 3.95 -8.90
CA SER A 86 15.04 3.89 -9.20
C SER A 86 14.13 4.29 -8.03
N LEU A 87 14.67 4.50 -6.82
CA LEU A 87 13.87 4.78 -5.62
C LEU A 87 13.55 6.27 -5.50
N ASN A 88 12.27 6.60 -5.30
CA ASN A 88 11.83 7.97 -5.04
C ASN A 88 11.81 8.28 -3.52
N SER A 89 11.52 9.53 -3.15
CA SER A 89 11.49 9.96 -1.74
C SER A 89 10.44 9.24 -0.89
N MET A 90 9.37 8.73 -1.50
CA MET A 90 8.34 7.94 -0.81
C MET A 90 8.83 6.52 -0.53
N ASP A 91 9.57 5.92 -1.47
CA ASP A 91 10.16 4.59 -1.32
C ASP A 91 11.24 4.58 -0.23
N LEU A 92 12.02 5.65 -0.12
CA LEU A 92 13.04 5.83 0.93
C LEU A 92 12.43 5.95 2.34
N ASN A 93 11.26 6.59 2.48
CA ASN A 93 10.57 6.68 3.77
C ASN A 93 10.03 5.32 4.21
N GLU A 94 9.47 4.54 3.29
CA GLU A 94 9.00 3.20 3.59
C GLU A 94 10.16 2.25 3.91
N LEU A 95 11.30 2.41 3.23
CA LEU A 95 12.54 1.70 3.54
C LEU A 95 13.03 2.01 4.95
N GLY A 96 13.05 3.29 5.34
CA GLY A 96 13.44 3.71 6.69
C GLY A 96 12.53 3.09 7.77
N ARG A 97 11.22 3.01 7.51
CA ARG A 97 10.25 2.35 8.39
C ARG A 97 10.54 0.85 8.52
N LEU A 98 10.84 0.19 7.41
CA LEU A 98 11.12 -1.25 7.37
C LEU A 98 12.42 -1.61 8.11
N VAL A 99 13.47 -0.82 7.92
CA VAL A 99 14.75 -0.98 8.64
C VAL A 99 14.52 -0.85 10.14
N LYS A 100 13.78 0.16 10.57
CA LYS A 100 13.46 0.37 11.99
C LYS A 100 12.70 -0.82 12.59
N GLN A 101 11.71 -1.35 11.88
CA GLN A 101 10.94 -2.51 12.30
C GLN A 101 11.84 -3.75 12.48
N ASN A 102 12.74 -4.01 11.53
CA ASN A 102 13.66 -5.15 11.60
C ASN A 102 14.66 -5.00 12.75
N LEU A 103 15.17 -3.79 13.00
CA LEU A 103 16.05 -3.54 14.15
C LEU A 103 15.34 -3.81 15.48
N THR A 104 14.07 -3.42 15.60
CA THR A 104 13.25 -3.74 16.78
C THR A 104 13.04 -5.24 16.94
N ASP A 105 12.71 -5.96 15.85
CA ASP A 105 12.55 -7.42 15.89
C ASP A 105 13.83 -8.14 16.31
N ILE A 106 14.99 -7.67 15.82
CA ILE A 106 16.30 -8.20 16.23
C ILE A 106 16.55 -7.94 17.72
N ASP A 107 16.29 -6.74 18.23
CA ASP A 107 16.44 -6.42 19.66
C ASP A 107 15.57 -7.33 20.53
N ASP A 108 14.30 -7.49 20.16
CA ASP A 108 13.35 -8.35 20.86
C ASP A 108 13.82 -9.82 20.87
N ARG A 109 14.30 -10.33 19.73
CA ARG A 109 14.83 -11.70 19.62
C ARG A 109 16.10 -11.90 20.44
N VAL A 110 17.01 -10.93 20.43
CA VAL A 110 18.25 -10.97 21.25
C VAL A 110 17.91 -10.97 22.74
N ARG A 111 16.93 -10.17 23.17
CA ARG A 111 16.45 -10.17 24.57
C ARG A 111 15.92 -11.54 24.99
N VAL A 112 15.06 -12.14 24.16
CA VAL A 112 14.50 -13.48 24.44
C VAL A 112 15.62 -14.52 24.58
N LEU A 113 16.60 -14.52 23.66
CA LEU A 113 17.73 -15.45 23.71
C LEU A 113 18.61 -15.23 24.94
N THR A 114 18.88 -13.97 25.30
CA THR A 114 19.70 -13.60 26.48
C THR A 114 19.00 -13.99 27.79
N GLN A 115 17.68 -13.94 27.82
CA GLN A 115 16.90 -14.34 28.99
C GLN A 115 16.78 -15.86 29.10
N ALA A 116 16.68 -16.57 27.97
CA ALA A 116 16.70 -18.03 27.92
C ALA A 116 18.05 -18.63 28.34
N SER A 117 19.17 -17.96 28.08
CA SER A 117 20.52 -18.42 28.45
C SER A 117 20.91 -18.12 29.90
N ARG A 118 20.04 -17.44 30.67
CA ARG A 118 20.27 -17.12 32.09
C ARG A 118 19.66 -18.16 33.04
N TYR A 119 19.04 -19.20 32.49
CA TYR A 119 18.62 -20.43 33.18
C TYR A 119 19.54 -21.57 32.76
#